data_AF-A0A3D4UM05-F1
#
_entry.id   AF-A0A3D4UM05-F1
#
_cell.length_a   1.000
_cell.length_b   1.000
_cell.length_c   1.000
_cell.angle_alpha   90.00
_cell.angle_beta   90.00
_cell.angle_gamma   90.00
#
_symmetry.space_group_name_H-M   'P 1'
#
loop_
_entity.id
_entity.type
_entity.pdbx_description
1 polymer ?
#
loop_
_entity_poly.entity_id
_entity_poly.type
_entity_poly.pdbx_seq_one_letter_code
_entity_poly.pdbx_strand_id
1 'polypeptide(L)'
;MAHQAIAIIPARLGSTRFPAKALAHETGKPLVVHACEQAGKASCVSRVVVATDATEIKSAVESHGYEAVMTSPEHTNGTSRLAESA
;
A
#
# COMPACT_ATOMS: atom_id res chain seq x y z
N MET A 1 23.34 -9.62 -13.95
CA MET A 1 22.89 -9.16 -12.62
C MET A 1 21.38 -9.24 -12.57
N ALA A 2 20.81 -9.93 -11.59
CA ALA A 2 19.35 -9.89 -11.38
C ALA A 2 19.00 -8.49 -10.83
N HIS A 3 18.13 -7.76 -11.51
CA HIS A 3 17.64 -6.48 -10.99
C HIS A 3 16.59 -6.79 -9.92
N GLN A 4 16.77 -6.23 -8.73
CA GLN A 4 15.76 -6.26 -7.67
C GLN A 4 15.01 -4.93 -7.65
N ALA A 5 13.69 -5.01 -7.53
CA ALA A 5 12.77 -3.89 -7.47
C ALA A 5 12.15 -3.75 -6.08
N ILE A 6 11.79 -2.52 -5.73
CA ILE A 6 10.94 -2.23 -4.56
C ILE A 6 9.52 -2.01 -5.09
N ALA A 7 8.54 -2.71 -4.52
CA ALA A 7 7.13 -2.49 -4.83
C ALA A 7 6.55 -1.47 -3.85
N ILE A 8 6.12 -0.33 -4.36
CA ILE A 8 5.42 0.70 -3.58
C ILE A 8 3.93 0.67 -3.93
N ILE A 9 3.07 0.45 -2.95
CA ILE A 9 1.62 0.33 -3.11
C ILE A 9 0.96 1.61 -2.57
N PRO A 10 0.47 2.52 -3.43
CA PRO A 10 -0.25 3.69 -2.97
C PRO A 10 -1.64 3.31 -2.47
N ALA A 11 -1.97 3.68 -1.22
CA ALA A 11 -3.27 3.40 -0.60
C ALA A 11 -3.81 4.65 0.11
N ARG A 12 -5.08 4.99 -0.15
CA ARG A 12 -5.79 6.11 0.49
C ARG A 12 -7.19 5.69 0.92
N LEU A 13 -7.75 6.36 1.92
CA LEU A 13 -9.14 6.12 2.35
C LEU A 13 -10.18 6.61 1.33
N GLY A 14 -9.87 7.73 0.65
CA GLY A 14 -10.79 8.42 -0.24
C GLY A 14 -11.08 7.67 -1.55
N SER A 15 -12.04 6.76 -1.52
CA SER A 15 -12.59 6.09 -2.69
C SER A 15 -14.07 6.40 -2.83
N THR A 16 -14.47 7.02 -3.94
CA THR A 16 -15.83 7.54 -4.15
C THR A 16 -16.87 6.44 -4.40
N ARG A 17 -16.52 5.43 -5.20
CA ARG A 17 -17.42 4.31 -5.56
C ARG A 17 -17.41 3.17 -4.54
N PHE A 18 -16.38 3.10 -3.71
CA PHE A 18 -16.26 2.10 -2.65
C PHE A 18 -15.54 2.72 -1.45
N PRO A 19 -16.28 3.32 -0.51
CA PRO A 19 -15.70 3.97 0.66
C PRO A 19 -14.78 3.03 1.45
N ALA A 20 -13.64 3.56 1.94
CA ALA A 20 -12.65 2.80 2.73
C ALA A 20 -12.18 1.49 2.07
N LYS A 21 -12.22 1.40 0.73
CA LYS A 21 -11.88 0.19 -0.05
C LYS A 21 -10.61 -0.53 0.41
N ALA A 22 -9.55 0.22 0.74
CA ALA A 22 -8.28 -0.36 1.18
C ALA A 22 -8.40 -1.20 2.47
N LEU A 23 -9.36 -0.86 3.33
CA LEU A 23 -9.65 -1.52 4.61
C LEU A 23 -10.78 -2.56 4.52
N ALA A 24 -11.40 -2.73 3.34
CA ALA A 24 -12.43 -3.74 3.14
C ALA A 24 -11.85 -5.14 3.42
N HIS A 25 -12.51 -5.91 4.29
CA HIS A 25 -11.96 -7.15 4.87
C HIS A 25 -12.92 -8.34 4.80
N GLU A 26 -13.95 -8.30 3.94
CA GLU A 26 -14.94 -9.38 3.76
C GLU A 26 -14.32 -10.73 3.38
N THR A 27 -13.07 -10.73 2.92
CA THR A 27 -12.28 -11.92 2.55
C THR A 27 -11.31 -12.37 3.65
N GLY A 28 -11.47 -11.88 4.89
CA GLY A 28 -10.69 -12.27 6.06
C GLY A 28 -9.47 -11.40 6.36
N LYS A 29 -9.09 -10.48 5.46
CA LYS A 29 -8.05 -9.46 5.68
C LYS A 29 -8.27 -8.24 4.79
N PRO A 30 -7.72 -7.07 5.14
CA PRO A 30 -7.88 -5.85 4.35
C PRO A 30 -7.39 -6.00 2.90
N LEU A 31 -8.07 -5.35 1.95
CA LEU A 31 -7.68 -5.36 0.54
C LEU A 31 -6.22 -4.94 0.31
N VAL A 32 -5.72 -3.94 1.06
CA VAL A 32 -4.33 -3.49 0.96
C VAL A 32 -3.34 -4.60 1.34
N VAL A 33 -3.68 -5.47 2.30
CA VAL A 33 -2.84 -6.59 2.72
C VAL A 33 -2.79 -7.66 1.63
N HIS A 34 -3.92 -7.93 0.96
CA HIS A 34 -3.93 -8.79 -0.24
C HIS A 34 -2.98 -8.26 -1.32
N ALA A 35 -2.95 -6.95 -1.55
CA ALA A 35 -2.02 -6.36 -2.54
C ALA A 35 -0.55 -6.56 -2.14
N CYS A 36 -0.22 -6.40 -0.85
CA CYS A 36 1.13 -6.64 -0.35
C CYS A 36 1.59 -8.09 -0.58
N GLU A 37 0.71 -9.05 -0.27
CA GLU A 37 1.00 -10.48 -0.48
C GLU A 37 1.24 -10.81 -1.95
N GLN A 38 0.42 -10.29 -2.86
CA GLN A 38 0.60 -10.56 -4.29
C GLN A 38 1.88 -9.93 -4.83
N ALA A 39 2.23 -8.72 -4.37
CA ALA A 39 3.49 -8.07 -4.74
C ALA A 39 4.71 -8.89 -4.25
N GLY A 40 4.66 -9.41 -3.03
CA GLY A 40 5.73 -10.21 -2.43
C GLY A 40 5.98 -11.58 -3.10
N LYS A 41 5.05 -12.07 -3.94
CA LYS A 41 5.25 -13.32 -4.72
C LYS A 41 6.15 -13.13 -5.93
N ALA A 42 6.36 -11.90 -6.38
CA ALA A 42 7.20 -11.64 -7.55
C ALA A 42 8.68 -11.83 -7.18
N SER A 43 9.37 -12.74 -7.87
CA SER A 43 10.78 -13.07 -7.58
C SER A 43 11.76 -11.90 -7.80
N CYS A 44 11.35 -10.87 -8.54
CA CYS A 44 12.11 -9.65 -8.76
C CYS A 44 11.87 -8.56 -7.70
N VAL A 45 10.92 -8.74 -6.78
CA VAL A 45 10.61 -7.76 -5.73
C VAL A 45 11.35 -8.14 -4.45
N SER A 46 12.19 -7.23 -3.96
CA SER A 46 12.96 -7.45 -2.71
C SER A 46 12.32 -6.80 -1.48
N ARG A 47 11.40 -5.86 -1.68
CA ARG A 47 10.71 -5.14 -0.60
C ARG A 47 9.35 -4.65 -1.07
N VAL A 48 8.37 -4.69 -0.18
CA VAL A 48 7.00 -4.19 -0.40
C VAL A 48 6.69 -3.15 0.65
N VAL A 49 6.30 -1.95 0.21
CA VAL A 49 5.98 -0.81 1.09
C VAL A 49 4.64 -0.22 0.68
N VAL A 50 3.75 0.03 1.64
CA VAL A 50 2.52 0.78 1.41
C VAL A 50 2.76 2.26 1.65
N ALA A 51 2.44 3.11 0.67
CA ALA A 51 2.47 4.57 0.81
C ALA A 51 1.05 5.08 1.07
N THR A 52 0.80 5.65 2.24
CA THR A 52 -0.55 6.07 2.65
C THR A 52 -0.59 7.40 3.39
N ASP A 53 -1.72 8.11 3.30
CA ASP A 53 -2.01 9.33 4.06
C ASP A 53 -2.89 9.05 5.30
N ALA A 54 -3.29 7.79 5.50
CA ALA A 54 -4.24 7.40 6.53
C ALA A 54 -3.59 6.49 7.58
N THR A 55 -3.69 6.89 8.84
CA THR A 55 -3.14 6.13 9.97
C THR A 55 -3.82 4.77 10.12
N GLU A 56 -5.10 4.66 9.80
CA GLU A 56 -5.86 3.41 9.84
C GLU A 56 -5.35 2.39 8.83
N ILE A 57 -4.96 2.85 7.62
CA ILE A 57 -4.33 1.99 6.61
C ILE A 57 -2.96 1.56 7.10
N LYS A 58 -2.15 2.48 7.63
CA LYS A 58 -0.84 2.15 8.19
C LYS A 58 -0.94 1.07 9.28
N SER A 59 -1.82 1.27 10.27
CA SER A 59 -2.03 0.30 11.35
C SER A 59 -2.54 -1.06 10.85
N ALA A 60 -3.43 -1.07 9.85
CA ALA A 60 -3.91 -2.32 9.26
C ALA A 60 -2.79 -3.08 8.52
N VAL A 61 -1.90 -2.38 7.81
CA VAL A 61 -0.76 -2.97 7.11
C VAL A 61 0.28 -3.50 8.09
N GLU A 62 0.68 -2.69 9.08
CA GLU A 62 1.70 -3.06 10.08
C GLU A 62 1.24 -4.22 10.97
N SER A 63 -0.05 -4.28 11.33
CA SER A 63 -0.59 -5.41 12.11
C SER A 63 -0.58 -6.75 11.37
N HIS A 64 -0.44 -6.73 10.04
CA HIS A 64 -0.27 -7.92 9.20
C HIS A 64 1.19 -8.18 8.81
N GLY A 65 2.15 -7.48 9.43
CA GLY A 65 3.59 -7.69 9.22
C GLY A 65 4.16 -7.06 7.95
N TYR A 66 3.44 -6.13 7.33
CA TYR A 66 3.90 -5.40 6.16
C TYR A 66 4.37 -3.99 6.52
N GLU A 67 5.20 -3.41 5.65
CA GLU A 67 5.74 -2.07 5.85
C GLU A 67 4.78 -1.00 5.29
N ALA A 68 4.61 0.10 6.03
CA ALA A 68 3.85 1.27 5.58
C ALA A 68 4.56 2.58 5.95
N VAL A 69 4.58 3.53 5.02
CA VAL A 69 5.08 4.89 5.21
C VAL A 69 3.95 5.90 5.08
N MET A 70 4.00 6.94 5.92
CA MET A 70 3.09 8.08 5.82
C MET A 70 3.52 9.00 4.69
N THR A 71 2.56 9.50 3.93
CA THR A 71 2.73 10.42 2.81
C THR A 71 1.74 11.58 2.94
N SER A 72 2.02 12.68 2.26
CA SER A 72 1.14 13.86 2.26
C SER A 72 -0.28 13.52 1.79
N PRO A 73 -1.34 14.04 2.44
CA PRO A 73 -2.71 13.92 1.95
C PRO A 73 -2.98 14.80 0.71
N GLU A 74 -2.05 15.71 0.36
CA GLU A 74 -2.21 16.66 -0.75
C GLU A 74 -1.96 16.04 -2.13
N HIS A 75 -1.53 14.78 -2.19
CA HIS A 75 -1.30 14.07 -3.44
C HIS A 75 -2.59 13.84 -4.22
N THR A 76 -2.68 14.48 -5.38
CA THR A 76 -3.85 14.38 -6.27
C THR A 76 -3.93 13.04 -7.01
N ASN A 77 -2.80 12.33 -7.12
CA ASN A 77 -2.72 11.07 -7.86
C ASN A 77 -1.67 10.11 -7.26
N GLY A 78 -1.67 8.87 -7.76
CA GLY A 78 -0.74 7.84 -7.29
C GLY A 78 0.72 8.15 -7.62
N THR A 79 1.00 8.74 -8.79
CA THR A 79 2.37 9.04 -9.23
C THR A 79 3.05 10.09 -8.34
N SER A 80 2.34 11.16 -7.94
CA SER A 80 2.90 12.16 -7.04
C SER A 80 3.21 11.58 -5.66
N ARG A 81 2.35 10.69 -5.16
CA ARG A 81 2.58 9.97 -3.90
C ARG A 81 3.80 9.06 -3.97
N LEU A 82 3.96 8.35 -5.09
CA LEU A 82 5.12 7.50 -5.31
C LEU A 82 6.42 8.30 -5.27
N ALA A 83 6.44 9.52 -5.81
CA ALA A 83 7.63 10.37 -5.80
C ALA A 83 8.09 10.79 -4.38
N GLU A 84 7.18 10.90 -3.41
CA GLU A 84 7.54 11.15 -2.00
C GLU A 84 8.07 9.89 -1.31
N SER A 85 7.62 8.71 -1.74
CA SER A 85 7.89 7.43 -1.08
C SER A 85 9.06 6.63 -1.68
N ALA A 86 9.62 7.13 -2.78
CA ALA A 86 10.70 6.49 -3.54
C ALA A 86 12.08 6.71 -2.92
#